data_AF-A0A5E7IVN5-F1
#
_entry.id   AF-A0A5E7IVN5-F1
#
_cell.length_a   1.000
_cell.length_b   1.000
_cell.length_c   1.000
_cell.angle_alpha   90.00
_cell.angle_beta   90.00
_cell.angle_gamma   90.00
#
_symmetry.space_group_name_H-M   'P 1'
#
loop_
_entity.id
_entity.type
_entity.pdbx_description
1 polymer ?
#
loop_
_entity_poly.entity_id
_entity_poly.type
_entity_poly.pdbx_seq_one_letter_code
_entity_poly.pdbx_strand_id
1 'polypeptide(L)'
;MIIKLAPQRRDESFEVTRSGDVLVVRGVSFDFSPIKEGDTLPRSAIKSEWFAGDVDRIGGELVLTLLFPNPWNYSQEQAFPIPLVNVPNGLVRFPQPLSTDLPTESVDPLPTPEPGSGLIDWSLLVTAEMKAAALAAAQLAEAKSELASKNLKAVTQIARLQDRIDTLGYGIGAGEATDEDEAEQVTLLVILKAWKAYKFALGKVTVQPTWYAAPVWPTEPVVPVIVADPEARSADLM
;
A
#
# COMPACT_ATOMS: atom_id res chain seq x y z
N MET A 1 12.67 3.98 -21.53
CA MET A 1 13.48 4.23 -20.32
C MET A 1 13.41 5.72 -20.06
N ILE A 2 13.02 6.06 -18.84
CA ILE A 2 12.91 7.42 -18.33
C ILE A 2 13.98 7.62 -17.27
N ILE A 3 14.82 8.64 -17.44
CA ILE A 3 15.87 8.99 -16.49
C ILE A 3 15.50 10.34 -15.86
N LYS A 4 15.16 10.32 -14.57
CA LYS A 4 15.02 11.52 -13.75
C LYS A 4 16.40 11.95 -13.25
N LEU A 5 16.61 13.25 -13.15
CA LEU A 5 17.88 13.82 -12.71
C LEU A 5 17.69 14.50 -11.36
N ALA A 6 18.52 14.16 -10.39
CA ALA A 6 18.61 14.79 -9.08
C ALA A 6 19.85 15.71 -9.09
N PRO A 7 19.68 17.01 -9.36
CA PRO A 7 20.81 17.92 -9.51
C PRO A 7 21.55 18.11 -8.19
N GLN A 8 22.89 18.11 -8.24
CA GLN A 8 23.75 18.34 -7.08
C GLN A 8 25.03 19.07 -7.51
N ARG A 9 25.45 20.10 -6.78
CA ARG A 9 26.71 20.80 -7.04
C ARG A 9 27.90 19.84 -6.92
N ARG A 10 28.58 19.55 -8.04
CA ARG A 10 29.84 18.78 -8.14
C ARG A 10 30.58 19.19 -9.42
N ASP A 11 31.90 19.13 -9.43
CA ASP A 11 32.73 19.42 -10.63
C ASP A 11 33.16 18.17 -11.40
N GLU A 12 32.66 17.00 -10.99
CA GLU A 12 33.02 15.73 -11.61
C GLU A 12 32.32 15.53 -12.96
N SER A 13 33.04 15.00 -13.95
CA SER A 13 32.48 14.60 -15.23
C SER A 13 31.47 13.46 -15.06
N PHE A 14 30.35 13.53 -15.78
CA PHE A 14 29.28 12.54 -15.70
C PHE A 14 28.92 12.02 -17.07
N GLU A 15 29.27 10.74 -17.29
CA GLU A 15 28.98 10.04 -18.52
C GLU A 15 28.12 8.81 -18.24
N VAL A 16 27.07 8.67 -19.03
CA VAL A 16 26.14 7.55 -18.95
C VAL A 16 25.89 7.01 -20.33
N THR A 17 26.04 5.70 -20.49
CA THR A 17 25.73 4.99 -21.74
C THR A 17 24.61 4.00 -21.49
N ARG A 18 23.57 4.04 -22.33
CA ARG A 18 22.45 3.09 -22.30
C ARG A 18 22.68 1.96 -23.31
N SER A 19 22.47 0.71 -22.91
CA SER A 19 22.41 -0.45 -23.81
C SER A 19 21.22 -1.34 -23.43
N GLY A 20 20.07 -1.11 -24.06
CA GLY A 20 18.83 -1.81 -23.73
C GLY A 20 18.34 -1.43 -22.33
N ASP A 21 18.36 -2.41 -21.42
CA ASP A 21 18.04 -2.27 -19.99
C ASP A 21 19.30 -2.21 -19.11
N VAL A 22 20.49 -2.18 -19.72
CA VAL A 22 21.76 -1.99 -19.02
C VAL A 22 22.14 -0.51 -19.09
N LEU A 23 22.55 0.06 -17.95
CA LEU A 23 23.05 1.42 -17.85
C LEU A 23 24.50 1.40 -17.38
N VAL A 24 25.40 1.97 -18.16
CA VAL A 24 26.80 2.15 -17.79
C VAL A 24 26.97 3.57 -17.25
N VAL A 25 27.20 3.72 -15.96
CA VAL A 25 27.38 5.01 -15.30
C VAL A 25 28.85 5.12 -14.90
N ARG A 26 29.58 6.10 -15.47
CA ARG A 26 31.02 6.29 -15.24
C ARG A 26 31.83 4.99 -15.38
N GLY A 27 31.61 4.23 -16.46
CA GLY A 27 32.32 2.97 -16.73
C GLY A 27 31.81 1.75 -15.97
N VAL A 28 30.93 1.91 -14.97
CA VAL A 28 30.35 0.80 -14.20
C VAL A 28 29.00 0.39 -14.79
N SER A 29 28.86 -0.88 -15.16
CA SER A 29 27.62 -1.41 -15.77
C SER A 29 26.61 -1.88 -14.73
N PHE A 30 25.37 -1.41 -14.83
CA PHE A 30 24.24 -1.84 -14.01
C PHE A 30 23.20 -2.49 -14.91
N ASP A 31 22.97 -3.79 -14.74
CA ASP A 31 22.00 -4.55 -15.53
C ASP A 31 20.63 -4.56 -14.84
N PHE A 32 19.64 -3.89 -15.44
CA PHE A 32 18.26 -3.84 -14.93
C PHE A 32 17.31 -4.77 -15.69
N SER A 33 17.83 -5.65 -16.55
CA SER A 33 17.05 -6.64 -17.30
C SER A 33 16.17 -7.55 -16.42
N PRO A 34 16.56 -7.91 -15.17
CA PRO A 34 15.72 -8.73 -14.30
C PRO A 34 14.45 -8.04 -13.79
N ILE A 35 14.37 -6.70 -13.82
CA ILE A 35 13.21 -5.94 -13.36
C ILE A 35 12.09 -6.08 -14.39
N LYS A 36 10.97 -6.68 -14.01
CA LYS A 36 9.78 -6.85 -14.86
C LYS A 36 8.75 -5.76 -14.59
N GLU A 37 7.71 -5.72 -15.42
CA GLU A 37 6.64 -4.73 -15.29
C GLU A 37 6.01 -4.78 -13.89
N GLY A 38 5.91 -3.62 -13.23
CA GLY A 38 5.37 -3.49 -11.87
C GLY A 38 6.36 -3.83 -10.75
N ASP A 39 7.56 -4.33 -11.07
CA ASP A 39 8.62 -4.55 -10.09
C ASP A 39 9.25 -3.21 -9.66
N THR A 40 9.74 -3.17 -8.43
CA THR A 40 10.56 -2.06 -7.90
C THR A 40 11.85 -2.63 -7.33
N LEU A 41 12.98 -2.11 -7.79
CA LEU A 41 14.28 -2.30 -7.18
C LEU A 41 14.58 -1.11 -6.27
N PRO A 42 14.62 -1.30 -4.95
CA PRO A 42 14.90 -0.22 -4.02
C PRO A 42 16.29 0.39 -4.23
N ARG A 43 16.43 1.69 -4.00
CA ARG A 43 17.68 2.44 -4.07
C ARG A 43 18.79 1.79 -3.26
N SER A 44 18.46 1.24 -2.08
CA SER A 44 19.40 0.58 -1.17
C SER A 44 20.03 -0.69 -1.76
N ALA A 45 19.40 -1.29 -2.77
CA ALA A 45 19.91 -2.45 -3.50
C ALA A 45 21.07 -2.10 -4.43
N ILE A 46 21.14 -0.87 -4.93
CA ILE A 46 22.14 -0.42 -5.89
C ILE A 46 23.35 0.15 -5.14
N LYS A 47 24.49 -0.55 -5.17
CA LYS A 47 25.72 -0.09 -4.50
C LYS A 47 26.49 0.89 -5.40
N SER A 48 25.89 2.06 -5.60
CA SER A 48 26.48 3.20 -6.30
C SER A 48 25.89 4.48 -5.76
N GLU A 49 26.69 5.52 -5.58
CA GLU A 49 26.22 6.84 -5.13
C GLU A 49 25.44 7.60 -6.21
N TRP A 50 25.62 7.23 -7.49
CA TRP A 50 25.07 7.93 -8.65
C TRP A 50 23.58 7.67 -8.88
N PHE A 51 22.98 6.75 -8.15
CA PHE A 51 21.54 6.57 -8.12
C PHE A 51 20.98 7.38 -6.95
N ALA A 52 19.82 8.01 -7.11
CA ALA A 52 19.21 8.87 -6.09
C ALA A 52 17.77 8.42 -5.74
N GLY A 53 17.27 7.36 -6.36
CA GLY A 53 15.95 6.81 -6.08
C GLY A 53 15.86 5.35 -6.49
N ASP A 54 14.66 4.79 -6.28
CA ASP A 54 14.32 3.43 -6.68
C ASP A 54 14.27 3.31 -8.21
N VAL A 55 14.33 2.08 -8.70
CA VAL A 55 14.18 1.76 -10.12
C VAL A 55 12.89 0.96 -10.28
N ASP A 56 11.94 1.56 -10.99
CA ASP A 56 10.65 0.96 -11.28
C ASP A 56 10.57 0.58 -12.75
N ARG A 57 9.78 -0.44 -13.09
CA ARG A 57 9.32 -0.61 -14.48
C ARG A 57 7.81 -0.34 -14.55
N ILE A 58 7.45 0.71 -15.28
CA ILE A 58 6.07 1.19 -15.40
C ILE A 58 5.76 1.43 -16.88
N GLY A 59 4.67 0.85 -17.37
CA GLY A 59 4.24 0.99 -18.77
C GLY A 59 5.25 0.40 -19.76
N GLY A 60 6.00 -0.63 -19.36
CA GLY A 60 7.07 -1.24 -20.14
C GLY A 60 8.39 -0.48 -20.11
N GLU A 61 8.47 0.67 -19.43
CA GLU A 61 9.67 1.49 -19.35
C GLU A 61 10.31 1.47 -17.96
N LEU A 62 11.63 1.29 -17.92
CA LEU A 62 12.41 1.53 -16.71
C LEU A 62 12.41 3.03 -16.37
N VAL A 63 12.04 3.36 -15.14
CA VAL A 63 12.07 4.70 -14.56
C VAL A 63 13.08 4.69 -13.41
N LEU A 64 14.11 5.52 -13.52
CA LEU A 64 15.17 5.61 -12.50
C LEU A 64 15.57 7.06 -12.26
N THR A 65 16.18 7.31 -11.12
CA THR A 65 16.70 8.65 -10.78
C THR A 65 18.22 8.60 -10.61
N LEU A 66 18.93 9.38 -11.41
CA LEU A 66 20.38 9.55 -11.30
C LEU A 66 20.71 10.86 -10.61
N LEU A 67 21.77 10.83 -9.81
CA LEU A 67 22.43 12.02 -9.34
C LEU A 67 23.09 12.71 -10.54
N PHE A 68 22.80 13.99 -10.72
CA PHE A 68 23.28 14.78 -11.85
C PHE A 68 24.20 15.91 -11.36
N PRO A 69 25.51 15.85 -11.65
CA PRO A 69 26.45 16.83 -11.14
C PRO A 69 26.37 18.15 -11.91
N ASN A 70 26.14 19.22 -11.16
CA ASN A 70 26.09 20.58 -11.68
C ASN A 70 27.45 21.27 -11.46
N PRO A 71 28.17 21.65 -12.54
CA PRO A 71 29.42 22.40 -12.45
C PRO A 71 29.15 23.83 -11.97
N TRP A 72 30.19 24.64 -11.76
CA TRP A 72 30.01 26.04 -11.32
C TRP A 72 29.21 26.91 -12.30
N ASN A 73 29.28 26.63 -13.60
CA ASN A 73 28.59 27.34 -14.69
C ASN A 73 27.31 26.63 -15.15
N TYR A 74 26.60 25.95 -14.24
CA TYR A 74 25.41 25.19 -14.57
C TYR A 74 24.29 26.06 -15.20
N SER A 75 23.50 25.49 -16.11
CA SER A 75 22.35 26.16 -16.71
C SER A 75 21.07 25.98 -15.89
N GLN A 76 20.02 26.75 -16.21
CA GLN A 76 18.72 26.58 -15.56
C GLN A 76 18.13 25.18 -15.82
N GLU A 77 18.33 24.62 -17.01
CA GLU A 77 17.90 23.26 -17.35
C GLU A 77 18.66 22.20 -16.53
N GLN A 78 19.89 22.47 -16.12
CA GLN A 78 20.63 21.61 -15.20
C GLN A 78 20.20 21.77 -13.75
N ALA A 79 19.79 22.97 -13.32
CA ALA A 79 19.26 23.20 -11.97
C ALA A 79 17.85 22.66 -11.76
N PHE A 80 17.02 22.67 -12.81
CA PHE A 80 15.64 22.19 -12.79
C PHE A 80 15.39 21.22 -13.96
N PRO A 81 16.05 20.06 -13.95
CA PRO A 81 15.99 19.14 -15.07
C PRO A 81 14.59 18.52 -15.22
N ILE A 82 14.12 18.49 -16.46
CA ILE A 82 12.95 17.70 -16.85
C ILE A 82 13.40 16.24 -17.03
N PRO A 83 12.56 15.24 -16.68
CA PRO A 83 12.89 13.84 -16.92
C PRO A 83 13.21 13.56 -18.39
N LEU A 84 14.30 12.83 -18.63
CA LEU A 84 14.69 12.39 -19.95
C LEU A 84 13.82 11.20 -20.35
N VAL A 85 12.95 11.37 -21.33
CA VAL A 85 12.04 10.32 -21.84
C VAL A 85 12.61 9.71 -23.13
N ASN A 86 12.30 8.44 -23.41
CA ASN A 86 12.71 7.75 -24.64
C ASN A 86 14.23 7.81 -24.93
N VAL A 87 15.06 7.73 -23.89
CA VAL A 87 16.53 7.85 -24.01
C VAL A 87 17.07 6.80 -25.00
N PRO A 88 17.72 7.14 -26.12
CA PRO A 88 18.19 6.13 -27.07
C PRO A 88 19.34 5.28 -26.51
N ASN A 89 19.60 4.13 -27.13
CA ASN A 89 20.83 3.37 -26.85
C ASN A 89 22.06 4.18 -27.30
N GLY A 90 23.16 4.05 -26.57
CA GLY A 90 24.37 4.83 -26.73
C GLY A 90 24.51 5.90 -25.65
N LEU A 91 25.30 6.93 -25.96
CA LEU A 91 25.62 8.01 -25.03
C LEU A 91 24.37 8.83 -24.71
N VAL A 92 24.02 8.91 -23.42
CA VAL A 92 22.86 9.69 -22.95
C VAL A 92 23.17 11.18 -23.10
N ARG A 93 22.19 11.93 -23.64
CA ARG A 93 22.29 13.39 -23.78
C ARG A 93 21.71 14.06 -22.54
N PHE A 94 22.54 14.81 -21.84
CA PHE A 94 22.17 15.60 -20.66
C PHE A 94 22.08 17.09 -20.97
N PRO A 95 21.32 17.88 -20.18
CA PRO A 95 21.36 19.33 -20.25
C PRO A 95 22.78 19.85 -20.05
N GLN A 96 23.15 20.86 -20.84
CA GLN A 96 24.53 21.38 -20.90
C GLN A 96 24.72 22.62 -20.00
N PRO A 97 25.94 22.86 -19.50
CA PRO A 97 26.27 24.09 -18.78
C PRO A 97 26.28 25.31 -19.70
N LEU A 98 26.24 26.49 -19.08
CA LEU A 98 26.35 27.76 -19.79
C LEU A 98 27.75 27.89 -20.41
N SER A 99 27.80 28.39 -21.64
CA SER A 99 29.06 28.67 -22.33
C SER A 99 29.91 29.62 -21.49
N THR A 100 31.21 29.31 -21.39
CA THR A 100 32.21 30.19 -20.78
C THR A 100 33.13 30.67 -21.88
N ASP A 101 33.37 31.99 -21.96
CA ASP A 101 34.33 32.61 -22.89
C ASP A 101 35.81 32.26 -22.57
N LEU A 102 36.03 31.36 -21.61
CA LEU A 102 37.35 30.83 -21.28
C LEU A 102 37.70 29.73 -22.29
N PRO A 103 38.94 29.67 -22.78
CA PRO A 103 39.41 28.53 -23.56
C PRO A 103 39.11 27.25 -22.78
N THR A 104 38.50 26.26 -23.43
CA THR A 104 38.40 24.90 -22.89
C THR A 104 39.83 24.43 -22.64
N GLU A 105 40.33 24.58 -21.42
CA GLU A 105 41.52 23.84 -21.01
C GLU A 105 41.19 22.37 -21.24
N SER A 106 42.01 21.70 -22.04
CA SER A 106 42.00 20.26 -22.15
C SER A 106 42.36 19.72 -20.77
N VAL A 107 41.35 19.53 -19.92
CA VAL A 107 41.50 18.77 -18.69
C VAL A 107 42.06 17.42 -19.13
N ASP A 108 43.23 17.05 -18.62
CA ASP A 108 43.84 15.75 -18.88
C ASP A 108 42.75 14.67 -18.79
N PRO A 109 42.76 13.66 -19.68
CA PRO A 109 41.79 12.58 -19.60
C PRO A 109 41.81 12.05 -18.18
N LEU A 110 40.69 12.21 -17.46
CA LEU A 110 40.51 11.53 -16.19
C LEU A 110 40.87 10.05 -16.42
N PRO A 111 41.57 9.40 -15.48
CA PRO A 111 41.88 7.98 -15.60
C PRO A 111 40.59 7.26 -15.99
N THR A 112 40.64 6.53 -17.11
CA THR A 112 39.51 5.77 -17.62
C THR A 112 38.93 4.99 -16.45
N PRO A 113 37.66 5.22 -16.06
CA PRO A 113 37.09 4.48 -14.95
C PRO A 113 37.25 2.99 -15.24
N GLU A 114 37.74 2.24 -14.25
CA GLU A 114 37.95 0.82 -14.45
C GLU A 114 36.61 0.16 -14.84
N PRO A 115 36.55 -0.55 -15.97
CA PRO A 115 35.34 -1.24 -16.37
C PRO A 115 34.99 -2.25 -15.28
N GLY A 116 33.84 -2.05 -14.66
CA GLY A 116 33.37 -2.88 -13.55
C GLY A 116 31.90 -3.19 -13.69
N SER A 117 31.49 -4.34 -13.14
CA SER A 117 30.06 -4.62 -12.94
C SER A 117 29.61 -3.96 -11.65
N GLY A 118 28.59 -3.12 -11.74
CA GLY A 118 27.93 -2.53 -10.59
C GLY A 118 27.28 -3.61 -9.74
N LEU A 119 27.33 -3.45 -8.41
CA LEU A 119 26.79 -4.42 -7.47
C LEU A 119 25.32 -4.08 -7.17
N ILE A 120 24.42 -4.98 -7.55
CA ILE A 120 22.98 -4.90 -7.28
C ILE A 120 22.60 -6.06 -6.35
N ASP A 121 22.03 -5.74 -5.20
CA ASP A 121 21.47 -6.72 -4.28
C ASP A 121 20.04 -7.11 -4.70
N TRP A 122 19.95 -8.15 -5.51
CA TRP A 122 18.69 -8.67 -6.02
C TRP A 122 17.78 -9.28 -4.96
N SER A 123 18.29 -9.57 -3.76
CA SER A 123 17.45 -10.05 -2.65
C SER A 123 16.44 -9.00 -2.17
N LEU A 124 16.66 -7.73 -2.51
CA LEU A 124 15.79 -6.61 -2.17
C LEU A 124 14.77 -6.27 -3.28
N LEU A 125 14.78 -6.98 -4.41
CA LEU A 125 13.82 -6.75 -5.48
C LEU A 125 12.39 -7.03 -4.98
N VAL A 126 11.52 -6.03 -5.10
CA VAL A 126 10.10 -6.16 -4.75
C VAL A 126 9.32 -6.40 -6.03
N THR A 127 8.90 -7.64 -6.24
CA THR A 127 8.19 -8.02 -7.48
C THR A 127 6.74 -7.55 -7.47
N ALA A 128 6.15 -7.39 -8.66
CA ALA A 128 4.73 -7.12 -8.82
C ALA A 128 3.87 -8.20 -8.13
N GLU A 129 4.30 -9.46 -8.18
CA GLU A 129 3.65 -10.57 -7.50
C GLU A 129 3.70 -10.41 -5.98
N MET A 130 4.85 -10.04 -5.41
CA MET A 130 4.98 -9.79 -3.96
C MET A 130 4.07 -8.64 -3.51
N LYS A 131 3.98 -7.56 -4.29
CA LYS A 131 3.07 -6.44 -4.00
C LYS A 131 1.61 -6.88 -4.06
N ALA A 132 1.24 -7.64 -5.09
CA ALA A 132 -0.12 -8.17 -5.24
C ALA A 132 -0.49 -9.12 -4.09
N ALA A 133 0.43 -10.02 -3.71
CA ALA A 133 0.25 -10.93 -2.58
C ALA A 133 0.12 -10.17 -1.24
N ALA A 134 0.92 -9.12 -1.03
CA ALA A 134 0.83 -8.29 0.17
C ALA A 134 -0.51 -7.56 0.26
N LEU A 135 -1.00 -6.98 -0.84
CA LEU A 135 -2.32 -6.35 -0.90
C LEU A 135 -3.44 -7.35 -0.64
N ALA A 136 -3.37 -8.53 -1.26
CA ALA A 136 -4.35 -9.59 -1.06
C ALA A 136 -4.35 -10.09 0.40
N ALA A 137 -3.18 -10.25 1.01
CA ALA A 137 -3.06 -10.61 2.42
C ALA A 137 -3.66 -9.53 3.35
N ALA A 138 -3.44 -8.25 3.05
CA ALA A 138 -4.03 -7.14 3.80
C ALA A 138 -5.55 -7.15 3.71
N GLN A 139 -6.13 -7.31 2.51
CA GLN A 139 -7.57 -7.43 2.32
C GLN A 139 -8.16 -8.63 3.08
N LEU A 140 -7.49 -9.78 3.07
CA LEU A 140 -7.92 -10.95 3.84
C LEU A 140 -7.92 -10.69 5.34
N ALA A 141 -6.88 -10.01 5.85
CA ALA A 141 -6.78 -9.68 7.26
C ALA A 141 -7.89 -8.72 7.70
N GLU A 142 -8.19 -7.70 6.90
CA GLU A 142 -9.27 -6.76 7.13
C GLU A 142 -10.64 -7.45 7.13
N ALA A 143 -10.94 -8.25 6.10
CA ALA A 143 -12.20 -8.99 6.02
C ALA A 143 -12.40 -9.96 7.21
N LYS A 144 -11.32 -10.63 7.65
CA LYS A 144 -11.34 -11.47 8.85
C LYS A 144 -11.63 -10.67 10.13
N SER A 145 -10.99 -9.51 10.27
CA SER A 145 -11.23 -8.61 11.40
C SER A 145 -12.69 -8.14 11.44
N GLU A 146 -13.24 -7.75 10.29
CA GLU A 146 -14.64 -7.32 10.18
C GLU A 146 -15.61 -8.46 10.53
N LEU A 147 -15.38 -9.67 10.00
CA LEU A 147 -16.18 -10.85 10.33
C LEU A 147 -16.12 -11.17 11.83
N ALA A 148 -14.95 -11.06 12.45
CA ALA A 148 -14.79 -11.28 13.89
C ALA A 148 -15.57 -10.25 14.72
N SER A 149 -15.47 -8.97 14.34
CA SER A 149 -16.22 -7.87 14.99
C SER A 149 -17.73 -8.07 14.89
N LYS A 150 -18.25 -8.38 13.70
CA LYS A 150 -19.69 -8.66 13.50
C LYS A 150 -20.16 -9.88 14.29
N ASN A 151 -19.36 -10.94 14.35
CA ASN A 151 -19.66 -12.13 15.15
C ASN A 151 -19.70 -11.82 16.65
N LEU A 152 -18.74 -11.05 17.17
CA LEU A 152 -18.70 -10.66 18.56
C LEU A 152 -19.94 -9.82 18.93
N LYS A 153 -20.28 -8.83 18.09
CA LYS A 153 -21.50 -8.02 18.28
C LYS A 153 -22.76 -8.88 18.33
N ALA A 154 -22.90 -9.83 17.39
CA ALA A 154 -24.04 -10.74 17.37
C ALA A 154 -24.09 -11.64 18.61
N VAL A 155 -22.95 -12.13 19.11
CA VAL A 155 -22.89 -12.92 20.36
C VAL A 155 -23.37 -12.09 21.54
N THR A 156 -22.87 -10.86 21.70
CA THR A 156 -23.26 -9.97 22.79
C THR A 156 -24.75 -9.64 22.74
N GLN A 157 -25.29 -9.28 21.57
CA GLN A 157 -26.71 -8.98 21.43
C GLN A 157 -27.60 -10.20 21.69
N ILE A 158 -27.22 -11.39 21.23
CA ILE A 158 -27.97 -12.62 21.51
C ILE A 158 -27.99 -12.92 23.02
N ALA A 159 -26.87 -12.78 23.71
CA ALA A 159 -26.78 -13.03 25.15
C ALA A 159 -27.66 -12.05 25.94
N ARG A 160 -27.53 -10.75 25.64
CA ARG A 160 -28.33 -9.66 26.22
C ARG A 160 -29.84 -9.89 26.05
N LEU A 161 -30.26 -10.25 24.84
CA LEU A 161 -31.67 -10.52 24.54
C LEU A 161 -32.18 -11.76 25.27
N GLN A 162 -31.40 -12.83 25.29
CA GLN A 162 -31.76 -14.07 25.97
C GLN A 162 -31.93 -13.82 27.47
N ASP A 163 -31.02 -13.08 28.09
CA ASP A 163 -31.08 -12.74 29.51
C ASP A 163 -32.36 -11.96 29.89
N ARG A 164 -32.72 -10.92 29.11
CA ARG A 164 -33.96 -10.16 29.35
C ARG A 164 -35.21 -11.02 29.13
N ILE A 165 -35.22 -11.84 28.08
CA ILE A 165 -36.35 -12.75 27.78
C ILE A 165 -36.55 -13.77 28.91
N ASP A 166 -35.46 -14.33 29.43
CA ASP A 166 -35.49 -15.31 30.51
C ASP A 166 -35.98 -14.64 31.82
N THR A 167 -35.53 -13.41 32.09
CA THR A 167 -35.96 -12.60 33.24
C THR A 167 -37.46 -12.26 33.17
N LEU A 168 -37.92 -11.77 32.01
CA LEU A 168 -39.35 -11.52 31.78
C LEU A 168 -40.17 -12.80 31.92
N GLY A 169 -39.66 -13.92 31.38
CA GLY A 169 -40.32 -15.22 31.46
C GLY A 169 -40.50 -15.72 32.89
N TYR A 170 -39.53 -15.45 33.76
CA TYR A 170 -39.67 -15.71 35.20
C TYR A 170 -40.83 -14.89 35.82
N GLY A 171 -40.87 -13.58 35.58
CA GLY A 171 -41.93 -12.70 36.11
C GLY A 171 -43.33 -13.11 35.64
N ILE A 172 -43.46 -13.49 34.36
CA ILE A 172 -44.72 -14.00 33.79
C ILE A 172 -45.13 -15.31 34.47
N GLY A 173 -44.20 -16.26 34.63
CA GLY A 173 -44.46 -17.52 35.31
C GLY A 173 -44.82 -17.36 36.80
N ALA A 174 -44.31 -16.31 37.45
CA ALA A 174 -44.64 -15.96 38.83
C ALA A 174 -45.99 -15.20 38.98
N GLY A 175 -46.58 -14.74 37.87
CA GLY A 175 -47.78 -13.90 37.88
C GLY A 175 -47.52 -12.46 38.35
N GLU A 176 -46.27 -12.00 38.26
CA GLU A 176 -45.83 -10.66 38.68
C GLU A 176 -45.61 -9.70 37.49
N ALA A 177 -45.71 -10.20 36.26
CA ALA A 177 -45.54 -9.41 35.03
C ALA A 177 -46.79 -8.61 34.67
N THR A 178 -46.58 -7.46 34.05
CA THR A 178 -47.63 -6.63 33.43
C THR A 178 -47.92 -7.07 32.00
N ASP A 179 -49.04 -6.61 31.43
CA ASP A 179 -49.36 -6.82 30.01
C ASP A 179 -48.26 -6.23 29.10
N GLU A 180 -47.63 -5.13 29.52
CA GLU A 180 -46.48 -4.53 28.84
C GLU A 180 -45.24 -5.42 28.87
N ASP A 181 -44.96 -6.09 29.98
CA ASP A 181 -43.84 -7.03 30.12
C ASP A 181 -44.02 -8.26 29.21
N GLU A 182 -45.25 -8.78 29.11
CA GLU A 182 -45.60 -9.88 28.19
C GLU A 182 -45.41 -9.46 26.72
N ALA A 183 -45.87 -8.26 26.36
CA ALA A 183 -45.70 -7.71 25.02
C ALA A 183 -44.22 -7.45 24.67
N GLU A 184 -43.42 -6.97 25.63
CA GLU A 184 -41.97 -6.81 25.48
C GLU A 184 -41.32 -8.17 25.20
N GLN A 185 -41.63 -9.21 25.97
CA GLN A 185 -41.03 -10.53 25.80
C GLN A 185 -41.32 -11.11 24.41
N VAL A 186 -42.56 -11.02 23.94
CA VAL A 186 -42.96 -11.48 22.60
C VAL A 186 -42.18 -10.73 21.52
N THR A 187 -41.99 -9.41 21.67
CA THR A 187 -41.21 -8.59 20.74
C THR A 187 -39.73 -9.00 20.73
N LEU A 188 -39.13 -9.16 21.90
CA LEU A 188 -37.72 -9.54 22.03
C LEU A 188 -37.45 -10.94 21.47
N LEU A 189 -38.38 -11.89 21.59
CA LEU A 189 -38.26 -13.22 20.98
C LEU A 189 -38.14 -13.16 19.45
N VAL A 190 -38.89 -12.27 18.79
CA VAL A 190 -38.80 -12.05 17.34
C VAL A 190 -37.42 -11.49 16.98
N ILE A 191 -36.94 -10.51 17.74
CA ILE A 191 -35.63 -9.87 17.51
C ILE A 191 -34.47 -10.85 17.76
N LEU A 192 -34.55 -11.66 18.83
CA LEU A 192 -33.59 -12.72 19.13
C LEU A 192 -33.48 -13.71 17.96
N LYS A 193 -34.61 -14.09 17.35
CA LYS A 193 -34.63 -14.97 16.18
C LYS A 193 -33.91 -14.32 14.98
N ALA A 194 -34.11 -13.02 14.75
CA ALA A 194 -33.41 -12.27 13.70
C ALA A 194 -31.89 -12.24 13.94
N TRP A 195 -31.44 -11.98 15.17
CA TRP A 195 -30.01 -12.00 15.52
C TRP A 195 -29.38 -13.39 15.40
N LYS A 196 -30.09 -14.46 15.80
CA LYS A 196 -29.63 -15.84 15.58
C LYS A 196 -29.51 -16.17 14.08
N ALA A 197 -30.47 -15.73 13.26
CA ALA A 197 -30.41 -15.90 11.80
C ALA A 197 -29.24 -15.11 11.17
N TYR A 198 -29.01 -13.88 11.61
CA TYR A 198 -27.86 -13.05 11.18
C TYR A 198 -26.53 -13.74 11.51
N LYS A 199 -26.34 -14.20 12.76
CA LYS A 199 -25.12 -14.94 13.17
C LYS A 199 -24.92 -16.22 12.35
N PHE A 200 -25.99 -16.96 12.07
CA PHE A 200 -25.92 -18.12 11.18
C PHE A 200 -25.49 -17.74 9.76
N ALA A 201 -26.00 -16.63 9.22
CA ALA A 201 -25.61 -16.13 7.91
C ALA A 201 -24.15 -15.63 7.87
N LEU A 202 -23.64 -15.00 8.94
CA LEU A 202 -22.23 -14.62 9.07
C LEU A 202 -21.31 -15.84 8.95
N GLY A 203 -21.71 -16.99 9.51
CA GLY A 203 -20.98 -18.25 9.39
C GLY A 203 -20.85 -18.79 7.96
N LYS A 204 -21.64 -18.26 7.01
CA LYS A 204 -21.59 -18.61 5.59
C LYS A 204 -20.80 -17.61 4.73
N VAL A 205 -20.38 -16.46 5.30
CA VAL A 205 -19.66 -15.42 4.54
C VAL A 205 -18.35 -15.93 3.96
N THR A 206 -17.62 -16.78 4.71
CA THR A 206 -16.35 -17.37 4.27
C THR A 206 -16.48 -18.39 3.14
N VAL A 207 -17.71 -18.84 2.83
CA VAL A 207 -18.02 -19.79 1.76
C VAL A 207 -18.41 -19.07 0.46
N GLN A 208 -18.58 -17.75 0.50
CA GLN A 208 -18.95 -16.97 -0.68
C GLN A 208 -17.83 -16.99 -1.73
N PRO A 209 -18.16 -17.02 -3.03
CA PRO A 209 -17.17 -17.02 -4.09
C PRO A 209 -16.35 -15.72 -4.14
N THR A 210 -16.89 -14.62 -3.61
CA THR A 210 -16.22 -13.31 -3.52
C THR A 210 -15.46 -13.12 -2.21
N TRP A 211 -15.47 -14.12 -1.31
CA TRP A 211 -14.63 -14.07 -0.12
C TRP A 211 -13.16 -14.13 -0.52
N TYR A 212 -12.29 -13.26 -0.04
CA TYR A 212 -12.44 -12.15 0.92
C TYR A 212 -12.44 -10.77 0.22
N ALA A 213 -12.37 -10.74 -1.11
CA ALA A 213 -12.16 -9.53 -1.89
C ALA A 213 -13.40 -8.61 -1.94
N ALA A 214 -14.60 -9.18 -1.92
CA ALA A 214 -15.86 -8.43 -1.92
C ALA A 214 -16.96 -9.22 -1.17
N PRO A 215 -16.86 -9.34 0.16
CA PRO A 215 -17.84 -10.10 0.94
C PRO A 215 -19.21 -9.43 0.89
N VAL A 216 -20.26 -10.23 0.66
CA VAL A 216 -21.65 -9.79 0.80
C VAL A 216 -22.08 -10.03 2.23
N TRP A 217 -22.14 -8.96 3.02
CA TRP A 217 -22.55 -9.05 4.41
C TRP A 217 -24.08 -9.22 4.53
N PRO A 218 -24.56 -10.11 5.42
CA PRO A 218 -25.99 -10.20 5.72
C PRO A 218 -26.48 -8.90 6.35
N THR A 219 -27.76 -8.58 6.16
CA THR A 219 -28.37 -7.39 6.75
C THR A 219 -28.38 -7.51 8.27
N GLU A 220 -27.78 -6.53 8.93
CA GLU A 220 -27.74 -6.48 10.39
C GLU A 220 -29.14 -6.16 10.96
N PRO A 221 -29.64 -6.94 11.94
CA PRO A 221 -30.91 -6.63 12.59
C PRO A 221 -30.83 -5.36 13.44
N VAL A 222 -31.98 -4.72 13.68
CA VAL A 222 -32.06 -3.56 14.57
C VAL A 222 -31.71 -3.98 15.99
N VAL A 223 -30.87 -3.18 16.66
CA VAL A 223 -30.57 -3.34 18.09
C VAL A 223 -31.75 -2.77 18.89
N PRO A 224 -32.47 -3.58 19.68
CA PRO A 224 -33.57 -3.06 20.48
C PRO A 224 -33.07 -2.29 21.69
N VAL A 225 -33.85 -1.29 22.09
CA VAL A 225 -33.72 -0.63 23.38
C VAL A 225 -34.46 -1.50 24.40
N ILE A 226 -33.73 -1.97 25.42
CA ILE A 226 -34.29 -2.73 26.53
C ILE A 226 -34.38 -1.76 27.71
N VAL A 227 -35.60 -1.46 28.16
CA VAL A 227 -35.89 -0.37 29.12
C VAL A 227 -35.24 -0.61 30.51
N ALA A 228 -34.99 -1.87 30.87
CA ALA A 228 -34.40 -2.27 32.14
C ALA A 228 -32.87 -2.45 32.12
N ASP A 229 -32.20 -2.11 31.01
CA ASP A 229 -30.78 -2.42 30.82
C ASP A 229 -29.86 -1.27 31.32
N PRO A 230 -28.89 -1.52 32.22
CA PRO A 230 -27.98 -0.48 32.68
C PRO A 230 -27.17 0.19 31.54
N GLU A 231 -26.92 -0.49 30.41
CA GLU A 231 -26.24 0.13 29.25
C GLU A 231 -27.10 1.17 28.51
N ALA A 232 -28.44 1.06 28.56
CA ALA A 232 -29.33 2.07 27.99
C ALA A 232 -29.31 3.36 28.82
N ARG A 233 -29.13 3.26 30.16
CA ARG A 233 -29.01 4.44 31.04
C ARG A 233 -27.70 5.21 30.84
N SER A 234 -26.63 4.56 30.39
CA SER A 234 -25.36 5.26 30.10
C SER A 234 -25.40 6.13 28.85
N ALA A 235 -26.30 5.86 27.89
CA ALA A 235 -26.44 6.67 26.68
C ALA A 235 -27.23 7.97 26.92
N ASP A 236 -28.11 8.01 27.93
CA ASP A 236 -28.89 9.21 28.31
C ASP A 236 -28.12 10.21 29.20
N LEU A 237 -26.87 9.89 29.57
CA LEU A 237 -26.02 10.71 30.45
C LEU A 237 -24.79 11.32 29.74
N MET A 238 -24.74 11.29 28.41
CA MET A 238 -23.77 12.03 27.58
C MET A 238 -24.49 12.93 26.58
#